data_AF-A0A3D2FRZ4-F1
#
_entry.id   AF-A0A3D2FRZ4-F1
#
_cell.length_a   1.000
_cell.length_b   1.000
_cell.length_c   1.000
_cell.angle_alpha   90.00
_cell.angle_beta   90.00
_cell.angle_gamma   90.00
#
_symmetry.space_group_name_H-M   'P 1'
#
loop_
_entity.id
_entity.type
_entity.pdbx_description
1 polymer ?
#
loop_
_entity_poly.entity_id
_entity_poly.type
_entity_poly.pdbx_seq_one_letter_code
_entity_poly.pdbx_strand_id
1 'polypeptide(L)' 'IYEKDDATWFRTTELGKDQDRVYIKSTGEPTYRVPDTAYHRDKINRGFDLIIDIFGADHADT' A
#
# COMPACT_ATOMS: atom_id res chain seq x y z
N ILE A 1 -1.00 6.48 -8.80
CA ILE A 1 -1.92 5.36 -9.10
C ILE A 1 -2.17 5.37 -10.60
N TYR A 2 -2.12 4.23 -11.29
CA TYR A 2 -2.39 4.13 -12.71
C TYR A 2 -2.97 2.76 -13.08
N GLU A 3 -3.65 2.68 -14.22
CA GLU A 3 -4.21 1.42 -14.76
C GLU A 3 -3.23 0.79 -15.76
N LYS A 4 -3.04 -0.53 -15.67
CA LYS A 4 -2.25 -1.32 -16.62
C LYS A 4 -2.62 -2.80 -16.50
N ASP A 5 -2.74 -3.49 -17.64
CA ASP A 5 -3.05 -4.93 -17.68
C ASP A 5 -4.35 -5.28 -16.91
N ASP A 6 -5.38 -4.45 -17.10
CA ASP A 6 -6.68 -4.50 -16.40
C ASP A 6 -6.61 -4.43 -14.86
N ALA A 7 -5.48 -3.99 -14.32
CA ALA A 7 -5.23 -3.86 -12.89
C ALA A 7 -4.88 -2.42 -12.49
N THR A 8 -5.16 -2.06 -11.24
CA THR A 8 -4.77 -0.77 -10.65
C THR A 8 -3.42 -0.91 -9.95
N TRP A 9 -2.47 -0.07 -10.32
CA TRP A 9 -1.10 -0.07 -9.84
C TRP A 9 -0.77 1.17 -9.00
N PHE A 10 0.04 0.94 -7.95
CA PHE A 10 0.71 1.97 -7.19
C PHE A 10 2.14 2.14 -7.70
N ARG A 11 2.43 3.36 -8.17
CA ARG A 11 3.70 3.74 -8.79
C ARG A 11 4.78 3.99 -7.73
N THR A 12 5.24 2.91 -7.09
CA THR A 12 6.27 2.94 -6.05
C THR A 12 7.67 3.19 -6.61
N THR A 13 7.89 3.00 -7.90
CA THR A 13 9.15 3.37 -8.57
C THR A 13 9.45 4.88 -8.49
N GLU A 14 8.43 5.73 -8.56
CA GLU A 14 8.57 7.18 -8.32
C GLU A 14 8.95 7.51 -6.87
N LEU A 15 8.81 6.56 -5.95
CA LEU A 15 9.20 6.66 -4.55
C LEU A 15 10.53 5.94 -4.26
N GLY A 16 11.27 5.53 -5.30
CA GLY A 16 12.58 4.89 -5.16
C GLY A 16 12.56 3.39 -4.87
N LYS A 17 11.43 2.70 -5.10
CA LYS A 17 11.35 1.22 -5.03
C LYS A 17 11.69 0.58 -6.37
N ASP A 18 12.14 -0.67 -6.34
CA ASP A 18 12.58 -1.38 -7.55
C ASP A 18 11.47 -1.68 -8.56
N GLN A 19 10.23 -1.81 -8.08
CA GLN A 19 9.07 -2.16 -8.91
C GLN A 19 7.79 -1.52 -8.37
N ASP A 20 6.85 -1.29 -9.29
CA ASP A 20 5.50 -0.85 -8.97
C ASP A 20 4.70 -1.99 -8.32
N ARG A 21 3.76 -1.66 -7.44
CA ARG A 21 2.98 -2.65 -6.69
C ARG A 21 1.52 -2.64 -7.14
N VAL A 22 0.95 -3.83 -7.33
CA VAL A 22 -0.49 -3.98 -7.63
C VAL A 22 -1.31 -3.62 -6.39
N TYR A 23 -2.29 -2.73 -6.56
CA TYR A 23 -3.30 -2.39 -5.55
C TYR A 23 -4.57 -3.20 -5.77
N ILE A 24 -5.13 -3.17 -6.98
CA ILE A 24 -6.31 -3.96 -7.36
C ILE A 24 -5.90 -4.89 -8.50
N LYS A 25 -6.12 -6.19 -8.33
CA LYS A 25 -5.79 -7.20 -9.34
C LYS A 25 -6.72 -7.06 -10.55
N SER A 26 -6.36 -7.67 -11.67
CA SER A 26 -7.23 -7.75 -12.86
C SER A 26 -8.53 -8.52 -12.64
N THR A 27 -8.58 -9.34 -11.59
CA THR A 27 -9.81 -10.00 -11.10
C THR A 27 -10.75 -9.06 -10.35
N GLY A 28 -10.34 -7.80 -10.10
CA GLY A 28 -11.11 -6.79 -9.35
C GLY A 28 -10.90 -6.82 -7.84
N GLU A 29 -10.24 -7.85 -7.29
CA GLU A 29 -10.01 -7.92 -5.84
C GLU A 29 -8.80 -7.07 -5.41
N PRO A 30 -8.88 -6.38 -4.26
CA PRO A 30 -7.74 -5.67 -3.70
C PRO A 30 -6.66 -6.63 -3.20
N THR A 31 -5.40 -6.20 -3.26
CA THR A 31 -4.33 -6.82 -2.48
C THR A 31 -4.37 -6.33 -1.03
N TYR A 32 -3.63 -6.98 -0.12
CA TYR A 32 -3.54 -6.55 1.28
C TYR A 32 -3.05 -5.10 1.46
N ARG A 33 -2.33 -4.54 0.46
CA ARG A 33 -1.82 -3.16 0.49
C ARG A 33 -2.94 -2.13 0.51
N VAL A 34 -4.08 -2.41 -0.12
CA VAL A 34 -5.21 -1.47 -0.19
C VAL A 34 -5.85 -1.25 1.18
N PRO A 35 -6.34 -2.28 1.91
CA PRO A 35 -6.88 -2.09 3.24
C PRO A 35 -5.82 -1.55 4.21
N ASP A 36 -4.56 -1.98 4.13
CA ASP A 36 -3.49 -1.43 4.98
C ASP A 36 -3.28 0.08 4.74
N THR A 37 -3.23 0.51 3.49
CA THR A 37 -3.08 1.93 3.12
C THR A 37 -4.30 2.74 3.56
N ALA A 38 -5.51 2.20 3.33
CA ALA A 38 -6.75 2.84 3.75
C ALA A 38 -6.83 2.99 5.28
N TYR A 39 -6.41 1.96 6.01
CA TYR A 39 -6.37 1.98 7.47
C TYR A 39 -5.34 2.98 8.00
N HIS A 40 -4.16 3.09 7.37
CA HIS A 40 -3.17 4.12 7.72
C HIS A 40 -3.69 5.52 7.48
N ARG A 41 -4.35 5.77 6.34
CA ARG A 41 -5.00 7.04 6.06
C ARG A 41 -6.05 7.39 7.11
N ASP A 42 -6.86 6.40 7.52
CA ASP A 42 -7.83 6.60 8.59
C ASP A 42 -7.15 6.94 9.92
N LYS A 43 -6.08 6.24 10.32
CA LYS A 43 -5.27 6.58 11.51
C LYS A 43 -4.76 8.03 11.46
N ILE A 44 -4.26 8.48 10.32
CA ILE A 44 -3.78 9.86 10.11
C ILE A 44 -4.93 10.87 10.30
N ASN A 45 -6.10 10.59 9.72
CA ASN A 45 -7.26 11.49 9.82
C ASN A 45 -7.83 11.62 11.24
N ARG A 46 -7.52 10.69 12.15
CA ARG A 46 -7.90 10.78 13.57
C ARG A 46 -7.08 11.83 14.35
N GLY A 47 -6.01 12.38 13.76
CA GLY A 47 -5.26 13.52 14.32
C GLY A 47 -4.20 13.17 15.35
N PHE A 48 -3.62 11.96 15.30
CA PHE A 48 -2.49 11.60 16.15
C PHE A 48 -1.18 12.21 15.64
N ASP A 49 -0.36 12.74 16.55
CA ASP A 49 0.99 13.25 16.21
C ASP A 49 1.99 12.12 15.89
N LEU A 50 1.77 10.93 16.46
CA LEU A 50 2.62 9.77 16.31
C LEU A 50 1.78 8.50 16.13
N ILE A 51 2.10 7.73 15.09
CA ILE A 51 1.51 6.42 14.81
C ILE A 51 2.64 5.40 14.87
N ILE A 52 2.50 4.38 15.71
CA ILE A 52 3.50 3.31 15.89
C ILE A 52 2.89 2.00 15.42
N ASP A 53 3.60 1.31 14.52
CA ASP A 53 3.30 -0.07 14.13
C ASP A 53 4.31 -1.02 14.78
N ILE A 54 3.81 -2.11 15.37
CA ILE A 54 4.62 -3.17 15.95
C ILE A 54 4.44 -4.40 15.06
N PHE A 55 5.44 -4.69 14.24
CA PHE A 55 5.43 -5.83 13.32
C PHE A 55 6.44 -6.90 13.72
N GLY A 56 6.23 -8.12 13.22
CA GLY A 56 7.23 -9.18 13.29
C GLY A 56 8.49 -8.80 12.53
N ALA A 57 9.65 -9.32 12.95
CA ALA A 57 10.93 -9.03 12.31
C ALA A 57 11.00 -9.47 10.83
N ASP A 58 10.12 -10.39 10.43
CA ASP A 58 9.92 -10.92 9.10
C ASP A 58 9.05 -10.04 8.18
N HIS A 59 8.47 -8.95 8.70
CA HIS A 59 7.59 -8.04 7.95
C HIS A 59 8.34 -6.89 7.26
N ALA A 60 9.66 -6.96 7.14
CA ALA A 60 10.43 -6.03 6.33
C ALA A 60 10.24 -6.33 4.84
N ASP A 61 9.76 -5.35 4.06
CA ASP A 61 9.81 -5.40 2.59
C ASP A 61 11.29 -5.31 2.19
N THR A 62 11.88 -6.48 1.88
CA THR A 62 13.26 -6.62 1.41
C THR A 62 13.36 -6.36 -0.07
#